data_AF-A0A139DPF0-F1
#
_entry.id   AF-A0A139DPF0-F1
#
_cell.length_a   1.000
_cell.length_b   1.000
_cell.length_c   1.000
_cell.angle_alpha   90.00
_cell.angle_beta   90.00
_cell.angle_gamma   90.00
#
_symmetry.space_group_name_H-M   'P 1'
#
loop_
_entity.id
_entity.type
_entity.pdbx_description
1 polymer ?
#
loop_
_entity_poly.entity_id
_entity_poly.type
_entity_poly.pdbx_seq_one_letter_code
_entity_poly.pdbx_strand_id
1 'polypeptide(L)'
;MTQALPLAHFKKTALTVMITAALTACGGGGGGGGSSESGTTSNDPSATTQTASINTGENSQETATVAGTITDIETVRSNPAISVSTTQPATSALAKSQQAPGSTSTIYITISDLNNDGDARYRILHDVNGKPYATTLTIDATNTSATKDVAKAENIASLATDTLLMADEQRLSNILLQLEYLAGITNPAGMDQTQASIQTTVQQAAADTQTLKDAVTKALNDYKAGTIGEGELAQKIAEMDAGLGSVETLGDSMLSNFNTTLSSLVATLPANRPLTYDAAQGRYTRFTDGAMGQYTQAGEWQFDAGYDWLNAALQLKAKQN
;
A
#
# COMPACT_ATOMS: atom_id res chain seq x y z
N MET A 1 24.47 -21.78 11.94
CA MET A 1 23.29 -22.24 12.70
C MET A 1 22.14 -21.32 12.32
N THR A 2 21.34 -21.75 11.36
CA THR A 2 20.28 -20.96 10.74
C THR A 2 19.06 -21.01 11.65
N GLN A 3 18.76 -19.92 12.37
CA GLN A 3 17.53 -19.83 13.14
C GLN A 3 16.38 -19.57 12.16
N ALA A 4 15.45 -20.54 12.10
CA ALA A 4 14.19 -20.39 11.41
C ALA A 4 13.33 -19.34 12.12
N LEU A 5 12.89 -18.33 11.36
CA LEU A 5 11.89 -17.37 11.81
C LEU A 5 10.57 -18.09 12.14
N PRO A 6 9.87 -17.72 13.23
CA PRO A 6 8.61 -18.35 13.57
C PRO A 6 7.53 -17.93 12.56
N LEU A 7 6.88 -18.93 11.96
CA LEU A 7 5.64 -18.76 11.20
C LEU A 7 4.60 -18.08 12.12
N ALA A 8 4.22 -16.84 11.80
CA ALA A 8 3.15 -16.15 12.49
C ALA A 8 1.83 -16.92 12.28
N HIS A 9 1.32 -17.55 13.34
CA HIS A 9 -0.03 -18.08 13.36
C HIS A 9 -1.04 -16.93 13.34
N PHE A 10 -1.46 -16.54 12.13
CA PHE A 10 -2.63 -15.69 11.93
C PHE A 10 -3.86 -16.43 12.49
N LYS A 11 -4.48 -15.84 13.52
CA LYS A 11 -5.77 -16.29 14.04
C LYS A 11 -6.82 -16.03 12.96
N LYS A 12 -7.34 -17.10 12.35
CA LYS A 12 -8.44 -17.06 11.37
C LYS A 12 -9.74 -16.73 12.10
N THR A 13 -10.22 -15.50 11.94
CA THR A 13 -11.52 -15.08 12.46
C THR A 13 -12.60 -15.54 11.48
N ALA A 14 -13.42 -16.51 11.86
CA ALA A 14 -14.56 -16.94 11.05
C ALA A 14 -15.74 -15.98 11.27
N LEU A 15 -16.19 -15.27 10.23
CA LEU A 15 -17.35 -14.39 10.29
C LEU A 15 -18.56 -15.10 9.65
N THR A 16 -19.54 -15.49 10.47
CA THR A 16 -20.80 -16.04 9.94
C THR A 16 -21.71 -14.88 9.52
N VAL A 17 -21.82 -14.63 8.21
CA VAL A 17 -22.78 -13.66 7.67
C VAL A 17 -24.12 -14.36 7.44
N MET A 18 -25.11 -14.05 8.28
CA MET A 18 -26.48 -14.56 8.14
C MET A 18 -27.26 -13.67 7.16
N ILE A 19 -27.49 -14.15 5.94
CA ILE A 19 -28.28 -13.42 4.92
C ILE A 19 -29.74 -13.40 5.38
N THR A 20 -30.20 -12.25 5.86
CA THR A 20 -31.59 -12.04 6.26
C THR A 20 -32.37 -11.47 5.07
N ALA A 21 -33.38 -12.19 4.59
CA ALA A 21 -34.18 -11.81 3.44
C ALA A 21 -34.98 -10.53 3.71
N ALA A 22 -34.52 -9.39 3.20
CA ALA A 22 -35.34 -8.18 3.11
C ALA A 22 -36.25 -8.30 1.87
N LEU A 23 -37.49 -8.71 2.09
CA LEU A 23 -38.56 -8.67 1.08
C LEU A 23 -38.97 -7.21 0.83
N THR A 24 -38.30 -6.51 -0.09
CA THR A 24 -38.86 -5.27 -0.64
C THR A 24 -39.95 -5.64 -1.64
N ALA A 25 -41.17 -5.81 -1.14
CA ALA A 25 -42.37 -5.91 -1.95
C ALA A 25 -42.64 -4.56 -2.63
N CYS A 26 -42.23 -4.41 -3.89
CA CYS A 26 -42.71 -3.32 -4.74
C CYS A 26 -44.09 -3.73 -5.29
N GLY A 27 -45.15 -3.35 -4.58
CA GLY A 27 -46.52 -3.42 -5.06
C GLY A 27 -46.85 -2.18 -5.89
N GLY A 28 -47.28 -2.38 -7.13
CA GLY A 28 -47.79 -1.33 -7.99
C GLY A 28 -48.62 -1.93 -9.12
N GLY A 29 -49.95 -1.93 -8.94
CA GLY A 29 -50.93 -2.41 -9.92
C GLY A 29 -51.59 -1.29 -10.74
N GLY A 30 -52.17 -1.70 -11.87
CA GLY A 30 -53.06 -0.93 -12.77
C GLY A 30 -52.42 -0.71 -14.15
N GLY A 31 -53.01 -1.00 -15.31
CA GLY A 31 -54.33 -1.51 -15.69
C GLY A 31 -54.65 -0.99 -17.11
N GLY A 32 -55.04 -1.88 -18.04
CA GLY A 32 -55.87 -1.53 -19.21
C GLY A 32 -55.24 -1.67 -20.61
N GLY A 33 -56.00 -2.32 -21.50
CA GLY A 33 -55.94 -2.11 -22.96
C GLY A 33 -55.33 -3.25 -23.76
N GLY A 34 -56.16 -4.02 -24.45
CA GLY A 34 -55.75 -5.22 -25.16
C GLY A 34 -55.39 -5.02 -26.62
N SER A 35 -54.71 -6.03 -27.17
CA SER A 35 -54.78 -6.42 -28.57
C SER A 35 -54.13 -7.79 -28.72
N SER A 36 -54.79 -8.63 -29.50
CA SER A 36 -54.49 -10.02 -29.76
C SER A 36 -53.19 -10.17 -30.53
N GLU A 37 -52.21 -10.91 -29.99
CA GLU A 37 -51.20 -11.56 -30.82
C GLU A 37 -50.73 -12.86 -30.15
N SER A 38 -50.84 -13.93 -30.93
CA SER A 38 -50.55 -15.31 -30.60
C SER A 38 -49.07 -15.59 -30.81
N GLY A 39 -48.36 -16.08 -29.79
CA GLY A 39 -47.01 -16.66 -30.00
C GLY A 39 -46.19 -16.83 -28.73
N THR A 40 -46.28 -18.02 -28.13
CA THR A 40 -45.30 -18.61 -27.19
C THR A 40 -44.82 -17.76 -26.02
N THR A 41 -45.64 -17.66 -24.97
CA THR A 41 -45.18 -17.35 -23.62
C THR A 41 -44.46 -18.57 -23.05
N SER A 42 -43.12 -18.55 -23.09
CA SER A 42 -42.30 -19.33 -22.17
C SER A 42 -42.63 -18.88 -20.75
N ASN A 43 -43.53 -19.60 -20.08
CA ASN A 43 -43.79 -19.45 -18.65
C ASN A 43 -42.59 -20.05 -17.90
N ASP A 44 -41.44 -19.40 -17.98
CA ASP A 44 -40.37 -19.64 -17.03
C ASP A 44 -40.68 -18.77 -15.80
N PRO A 45 -40.99 -19.35 -14.63
CA PRO A 45 -41.30 -18.57 -13.44
C PRO A 45 -40.11 -17.66 -13.14
N SER A 46 -40.33 -16.35 -13.12
CA SER A 46 -39.29 -15.38 -12.76
C SER A 46 -38.85 -15.64 -11.32
N ALA A 47 -37.68 -16.26 -11.17
CA ALA A 47 -37.07 -16.51 -9.89
C ALA A 47 -37.00 -15.19 -9.10
N THR A 48 -37.40 -15.21 -7.82
CA THR A 48 -37.22 -14.04 -6.96
C THR A 48 -35.72 -13.83 -6.74
N THR A 49 -35.21 -12.69 -7.17
CA THR A 49 -33.77 -12.35 -7.09
C THR A 49 -33.45 -11.76 -5.72
N GLN A 50 -32.49 -12.36 -5.01
CA GLN A 50 -31.89 -11.80 -3.78
C GLN A 50 -30.45 -11.39 -4.05
N THR A 51 -29.94 -10.42 -3.30
CA THR A 51 -28.53 -9.99 -3.36
C THR A 51 -27.87 -10.16 -1.99
N ALA A 52 -26.66 -10.71 -1.99
CA ALA A 52 -25.80 -10.79 -0.83
C ALA A 52 -24.39 -10.28 -1.19
N SER A 53 -23.74 -9.61 -0.25
CA SER A 53 -22.35 -9.14 -0.38
C SER A 53 -21.53 -9.63 0.82
N ILE A 54 -20.31 -10.07 0.56
CA ILE A 54 -19.32 -10.47 1.56
C ILE A 54 -18.06 -9.67 1.31
N ASN A 55 -17.60 -8.96 2.34
CA ASN A 55 -16.32 -8.25 2.35
C ASN A 55 -15.35 -9.05 3.22
N THR A 56 -14.22 -9.46 2.66
CA THR A 56 -13.21 -10.26 3.39
C THR A 56 -11.79 -9.97 2.88
N GLY A 57 -10.78 -10.63 3.46
CA GLY A 57 -9.39 -10.54 3.01
C GLY A 57 -8.94 -11.77 2.25
N GLU A 58 -7.78 -11.70 1.60
CA GLU A 58 -7.08 -12.88 1.10
C GLU A 58 -6.81 -13.93 2.19
N ASN A 59 -6.51 -15.17 1.76
CA ASN A 59 -6.20 -16.28 2.66
C ASN A 59 -7.29 -16.58 3.71
N SER A 60 -8.53 -16.22 3.39
CA SER A 60 -9.70 -16.36 4.25
C SER A 60 -10.65 -17.44 3.74
N GLN A 61 -11.56 -17.85 4.63
CA GLN A 61 -12.68 -18.71 4.28
C GLN A 61 -13.93 -18.16 4.96
N GLU A 62 -14.99 -18.00 4.18
CA GLU A 62 -16.27 -17.49 4.63
C GLU A 62 -17.37 -18.49 4.32
N THR A 63 -18.52 -18.34 4.99
CA THR A 63 -19.72 -19.12 4.69
C THR A 63 -20.91 -18.21 4.48
N ALA A 64 -21.72 -18.54 3.49
CA ALA A 64 -23.05 -17.98 3.30
C ALA A 64 -24.10 -19.08 3.38
N THR A 65 -25.34 -18.74 3.69
CA THR A 65 -26.45 -19.68 3.69
C THR A 65 -27.56 -19.19 2.77
N VAL A 66 -28.13 -20.09 1.98
CA VAL A 66 -29.33 -19.85 1.18
C VAL A 66 -30.45 -20.79 1.62
N ALA A 67 -31.70 -20.35 1.46
CA ALA A 67 -32.84 -21.20 1.71
C ALA A 67 -32.92 -22.33 0.66
N GLY A 68 -33.52 -23.45 1.03
CA GLY A 68 -33.75 -24.57 0.13
C GLY A 68 -32.50 -25.36 -0.25
N THR A 69 -32.60 -26.07 -1.37
CA THR A 69 -31.54 -26.91 -1.94
C THR A 69 -30.87 -26.17 -3.09
N ILE A 70 -29.55 -26.00 -3.05
CA ILE A 70 -28.80 -25.44 -4.19
C ILE A 70 -28.87 -26.43 -5.36
N THR A 71 -29.34 -25.95 -6.50
CA THR A 71 -29.41 -26.72 -7.75
C THR A 71 -28.24 -26.42 -8.67
N ASP A 72 -27.73 -25.17 -8.66
CA ASP A 72 -26.59 -24.77 -9.48
C ASP A 72 -25.88 -23.51 -8.94
N ILE A 73 -24.63 -23.31 -9.34
CA ILE A 73 -23.82 -22.11 -9.09
C ILE A 73 -23.22 -21.63 -10.41
N GLU A 74 -23.78 -20.55 -10.93
CA GLU A 74 -23.28 -19.91 -12.15
C GLU A 74 -22.27 -18.81 -11.79
N THR A 75 -21.14 -18.77 -12.51
CA THR A 75 -20.18 -17.66 -12.39
C THR A 75 -20.61 -16.51 -13.29
N VAL A 76 -20.90 -15.35 -12.70
CA VAL A 76 -21.26 -14.12 -13.42
C VAL A 76 -20.02 -13.25 -13.69
N ARG A 77 -19.14 -13.17 -12.69
CA ARG A 77 -17.82 -12.54 -12.79
C ARG A 77 -16.83 -13.41 -12.04
N SER A 78 -15.81 -13.87 -12.74
CA SER A 78 -14.75 -14.68 -12.15
C SER A 78 -13.64 -13.82 -11.58
N ASN A 79 -13.10 -14.26 -10.44
CA ASN A 79 -11.77 -13.92 -10.00
C ASN A 79 -11.08 -15.25 -9.64
N PRO A 80 -9.93 -15.60 -10.23
CA PRO A 80 -9.30 -16.90 -10.04
C PRO A 80 -8.89 -17.19 -8.59
N ALA A 81 -8.70 -16.16 -7.75
CA ALA A 81 -8.37 -16.32 -6.34
C ALA A 81 -9.61 -16.57 -5.46
N ILE A 82 -10.82 -16.33 -5.99
CA ILE A 82 -12.08 -16.47 -5.26
C ILE A 82 -12.79 -17.71 -5.79
N SER A 83 -13.17 -18.61 -4.88
CA SER A 83 -13.91 -19.82 -5.23
C SER A 83 -15.11 -20.02 -4.32
N VAL A 84 -16.18 -20.57 -4.90
CA VAL A 84 -17.44 -20.85 -4.22
C VAL A 84 -17.78 -22.31 -4.41
N SER A 85 -18.13 -23.01 -3.33
CA SER A 85 -18.42 -24.45 -3.33
C SER A 85 -19.54 -24.78 -2.35
N THR A 86 -20.31 -25.82 -2.64
CA THR A 86 -21.27 -26.40 -1.69
C THR A 86 -20.63 -27.45 -0.77
N THR A 87 -19.39 -27.84 -1.08
CA THR A 87 -18.61 -28.81 -0.30
C THR A 87 -17.59 -28.06 0.55
N GLN A 88 -17.55 -28.38 1.84
CA GLN A 88 -16.56 -27.80 2.74
C GLN A 88 -15.14 -28.14 2.25
N PRO A 89 -14.24 -27.15 2.09
CA PRO A 89 -12.86 -27.42 1.70
C PRO A 89 -12.18 -28.36 2.70
N ALA A 90 -11.41 -29.34 2.21
CA ALA A 90 -10.71 -30.31 3.07
C ALA A 90 -9.69 -29.64 4.02
N THR A 91 -9.20 -28.45 3.64
CA THR A 91 -8.26 -27.62 4.39
C THR A 91 -8.96 -26.59 5.29
N SER A 92 -10.28 -26.67 5.43
CA SER A 92 -11.05 -25.69 6.16
C SER A 92 -10.85 -25.77 7.67
N ALA A 93 -10.54 -24.62 8.28
CA ALA A 93 -10.52 -24.46 9.74
C ALA A 93 -11.90 -24.12 10.31
N LEU A 94 -12.91 -23.95 9.44
CA LEU A 94 -14.29 -23.71 9.87
C LEU A 94 -14.80 -24.97 10.55
N ALA A 95 -15.46 -24.81 11.70
CA ALA A 95 -16.13 -25.92 12.36
C ALA A 95 -17.09 -26.56 11.34
N LYS A 96 -17.10 -27.91 11.26
CA LYS A 96 -18.11 -28.62 10.47
C LYS A 96 -19.48 -28.15 10.93
N SER A 97 -20.11 -27.27 10.16
CA SER A 97 -21.49 -26.90 10.38
C SER A 97 -22.28 -28.16 10.09
N GLN A 98 -22.75 -28.83 11.14
CA GLN A 98 -23.71 -29.91 10.97
C GLN A 98 -24.96 -29.26 10.39
N GLN A 99 -25.29 -29.57 9.13
CA GLN A 99 -26.54 -29.18 8.53
C GLN A 99 -27.68 -29.62 9.46
N ALA A 100 -28.37 -28.64 10.05
CA ALA A 100 -29.65 -28.92 10.68
C ALA A 100 -30.61 -29.44 9.59
N PRO A 101 -31.29 -30.58 9.80
CA PRO A 101 -32.21 -31.10 8.79
C PRO A 101 -33.35 -30.09 8.57
N GLY A 102 -33.47 -29.60 7.33
CA GLY A 102 -34.59 -28.77 6.89
C GLY A 102 -34.18 -27.35 6.47
N SER A 103 -34.20 -27.13 5.15
CA SER A 103 -34.44 -25.84 4.48
C SER A 103 -33.27 -24.86 4.26
N THR A 104 -32.02 -25.16 4.62
CA THR A 104 -30.89 -24.24 4.28
C THR A 104 -29.68 -24.99 3.74
N SER A 105 -29.11 -24.47 2.66
CA SER A 105 -27.85 -24.92 2.06
C SER A 105 -26.73 -23.96 2.43
N THR A 106 -25.56 -24.51 2.78
CA THR A 106 -24.36 -23.72 3.08
C THR A 106 -23.50 -23.61 1.82
N ILE A 107 -22.98 -22.41 1.60
CA ILE A 107 -22.04 -22.06 0.56
C ILE A 107 -20.72 -21.74 1.26
N TYR A 108 -19.65 -22.40 0.83
CA TYR A 108 -18.29 -22.16 1.28
C TYR A 108 -17.58 -21.29 0.27
N ILE A 109 -16.96 -20.23 0.77
CA ILE A 109 -16.23 -19.24 -0.02
C ILE A 109 -14.77 -19.33 0.43
N THR A 110 -13.85 -19.47 -0.51
CA THR A 110 -12.41 -19.50 -0.21
C THR A 110 -11.72 -18.43 -1.03
N ILE A 111 -10.93 -17.60 -0.35
CA ILE A 111 -10.08 -16.58 -0.95
C ILE A 111 -8.63 -17.05 -0.81
N SER A 112 -7.98 -17.25 -1.94
CA SER A 112 -6.54 -17.58 -2.00
C SER A 112 -5.71 -16.29 -2.05
N ASP A 113 -4.41 -16.41 -2.35
CA ASP A 113 -3.54 -15.25 -2.55
C ASP A 113 -4.09 -14.31 -3.64
N LEU A 114 -4.12 -13.02 -3.34
CA LEU A 114 -4.58 -11.99 -4.25
C LEU A 114 -3.39 -11.18 -4.76
N ASN A 115 -3.35 -10.92 -6.08
CA ASN A 115 -2.36 -9.98 -6.63
C ASN A 115 -2.80 -8.52 -6.49
N ASN A 116 -4.09 -8.28 -6.35
CA ASN A 116 -4.77 -6.99 -6.17
C ASN A 116 -6.07 -7.23 -5.40
N ASP A 117 -6.65 -6.17 -4.85
CA ASP A 117 -8.06 -6.17 -4.46
C ASP A 117 -8.91 -6.65 -5.65
N GLY A 118 -9.95 -7.42 -5.37
CA GLY A 118 -10.76 -7.96 -6.43
C GLY A 118 -12.11 -8.46 -5.97
N ASP A 119 -13.02 -8.54 -6.93
CA ASP A 119 -14.38 -9.00 -6.69
C ASP A 119 -14.74 -10.20 -7.57
N ALA A 120 -15.63 -11.05 -7.07
CA ALA A 120 -16.27 -12.10 -7.84
C ALA A 120 -17.78 -12.07 -7.63
N ARG A 121 -18.52 -12.49 -8.65
CA ARG A 121 -19.98 -12.54 -8.60
C ARG A 121 -20.48 -13.88 -9.08
N TYR A 122 -21.36 -14.49 -8.28
CA TYR A 122 -21.98 -15.77 -8.56
C TYR A 122 -23.49 -15.65 -8.51
N ARG A 123 -24.20 -16.42 -9.34
CA ARG A 123 -25.64 -16.59 -9.26
C ARG A 123 -25.94 -17.99 -8.74
N ILE A 124 -26.53 -18.05 -7.56
CA ILE A 124 -26.87 -19.29 -6.85
C ILE A 124 -28.32 -19.65 -7.16
N LEU A 125 -28.52 -20.71 -7.94
CA LEU A 125 -29.84 -21.26 -8.20
C LEU A 125 -30.20 -22.24 -7.09
N HIS A 126 -31.39 -22.08 -6.52
CA HIS A 126 -31.85 -22.91 -5.42
C HIS A 126 -33.37 -23.11 -5.46
N ASP A 127 -33.81 -24.26 -4.96
CA ASP A 127 -35.23 -24.63 -4.88
C ASP A 127 -35.72 -24.58 -3.44
N VAL A 128 -36.80 -23.83 -3.20
CA VAL A 128 -37.49 -23.80 -1.91
C VAL A 128 -38.89 -24.40 -2.10
N ASN A 129 -39.07 -25.64 -1.66
CA ASN A 129 -40.35 -26.36 -1.73
C ASN A 129 -40.94 -26.44 -3.15
N GLY A 130 -40.11 -26.74 -4.15
CA GLY A 130 -40.50 -26.89 -5.56
C GLY A 130 -40.62 -25.57 -6.32
N LYS A 131 -40.17 -24.46 -5.74
CA LYS A 131 -40.14 -23.13 -6.39
C LYS A 131 -38.70 -22.69 -6.63
N PRO A 132 -38.33 -22.28 -7.85
CA PRO A 132 -36.99 -21.83 -8.17
C PRO A 132 -36.73 -20.39 -7.69
N TYR A 133 -35.53 -20.18 -7.14
CA TYR A 133 -35.01 -18.90 -6.68
C TYR A 133 -33.58 -18.70 -7.20
N ALA A 134 -33.17 -17.43 -7.30
CA ALA A 134 -31.81 -17.06 -7.67
C ALA A 134 -31.25 -16.02 -6.68
N THR A 135 -30.10 -16.30 -6.09
CA THR A 135 -29.38 -15.33 -5.25
C THR A 135 -28.10 -14.89 -5.94
N THR A 136 -27.93 -13.60 -6.16
CA THR A 136 -26.67 -13.02 -6.60
C THR A 136 -25.77 -12.79 -5.39
N LEU A 137 -24.67 -13.53 -5.32
CA LEU A 137 -23.64 -13.39 -4.31
C LEU A 137 -22.48 -12.57 -4.90
N THR A 138 -22.19 -11.41 -4.32
CA THR A 138 -21.00 -10.61 -4.62
C THR A 138 -19.99 -10.81 -3.49
N ILE A 139 -18.74 -11.04 -3.84
CA ILE A 139 -17.65 -11.22 -2.88
C ILE A 139 -16.59 -10.20 -3.24
N ASP A 140 -16.31 -9.29 -2.32
CA ASP A 140 -15.28 -8.28 -2.43
C ASP A 140 -14.14 -8.67 -1.49
N ALA A 141 -12.93 -8.84 -2.03
CA ALA A 141 -11.77 -9.34 -1.30
C ALA A 141 -10.59 -8.37 -1.39
N THR A 142 -9.98 -8.09 -0.23
CA THR A 142 -8.82 -7.19 -0.12
C THR A 142 -7.51 -7.98 -0.12
N ASN A 143 -6.54 -7.54 -0.93
CA ASN A 143 -5.16 -8.01 -0.86
C ASN A 143 -4.51 -7.42 0.41
N THR A 144 -4.34 -8.25 1.44
CA THR A 144 -3.74 -7.79 2.69
C THR A 144 -2.22 -7.78 2.68
N SER A 145 -1.56 -8.61 1.87
CA SER A 145 -0.09 -8.73 1.78
C SER A 145 0.51 -7.45 1.23
N ALA A 146 -0.11 -6.84 0.23
CA ALA A 146 0.35 -5.60 -0.38
C ALA A 146 0.19 -4.36 0.53
N THR A 147 -0.51 -4.44 1.67
CA THR A 147 -0.85 -3.27 2.51
C THR A 147 0.37 -2.41 2.85
N LYS A 148 1.50 -3.06 3.19
CA LYS A 148 2.73 -2.34 3.56
C LYS A 148 3.35 -1.62 2.36
N ASP A 149 3.36 -2.27 1.21
CA ASP A 149 3.95 -1.74 -0.01
C ASP A 149 3.10 -0.61 -0.58
N VAL A 150 1.76 -0.74 -0.54
CA VAL A 150 0.82 0.33 -0.88
C VAL A 150 1.06 1.55 0.02
N ALA A 151 1.12 1.37 1.34
CA ALA A 151 1.37 2.48 2.27
C ALA A 151 2.73 3.15 2.01
N LYS A 152 3.78 2.36 1.74
CA LYS A 152 5.10 2.90 1.39
C LYS A 152 5.08 3.66 0.06
N ALA A 153 4.43 3.13 -0.97
CA ALA A 153 4.29 3.80 -2.26
C ALA A 153 3.47 5.10 -2.15
N GLU A 154 2.43 5.13 -1.33
CA GLU A 154 1.65 6.35 -1.04
C GLU A 154 2.51 7.42 -0.37
N ASN A 155 3.32 7.03 0.63
CA ASN A 155 4.27 7.93 1.26
C ASN A 155 5.26 8.49 0.23
N ILE A 156 5.82 7.64 -0.65
CA ILE A 156 6.72 8.07 -1.73
C ILE A 156 6.02 9.04 -2.70
N ALA A 157 4.81 8.71 -3.15
CA ALA A 157 4.03 9.56 -4.06
C ALA A 157 3.71 10.93 -3.44
N SER A 158 3.55 10.98 -2.11
CA SER A 158 3.26 12.21 -1.36
C SER A 158 4.49 13.11 -1.10
N LEU A 159 5.71 12.64 -1.37
CA LEU A 159 6.92 13.44 -1.16
C LEU A 159 6.91 14.68 -2.05
N ALA A 160 7.16 15.86 -1.48
CA ALA A 160 7.47 17.03 -2.31
C ALA A 160 8.83 16.81 -2.97
N THR A 161 8.86 16.70 -4.29
CA THR A 161 10.03 16.26 -5.05
C THR A 161 11.12 17.30 -5.22
N ASP A 162 10.82 18.56 -4.96
CA ASP A 162 11.50 19.59 -5.72
C ASP A 162 12.75 20.14 -5.03
N THR A 163 13.15 19.65 -3.85
CA THR A 163 14.37 20.18 -3.18
C THR A 163 14.88 19.41 -1.96
N LEU A 164 14.13 18.47 -1.39
CA LEU A 164 14.37 18.05 0.00
C LEU A 164 15.36 16.90 0.18
N LEU A 165 15.67 16.13 -0.86
CA LEU A 165 16.48 14.91 -0.73
C LEU A 165 17.97 15.15 -0.42
N MET A 166 18.47 16.35 -0.70
CA MET A 166 19.85 16.76 -0.42
C MET A 166 19.93 18.19 0.16
N ALA A 167 18.80 18.73 0.63
CA ALA A 167 18.74 20.12 1.11
C ALA A 167 19.71 20.35 2.27
N ASP A 168 19.83 19.37 3.17
CA ASP A 168 20.67 19.46 4.35
C ASP A 168 22.15 19.35 3.97
N GLU A 169 22.51 18.42 3.08
CA GLU A 169 23.87 18.26 2.58
C GLU A 169 24.31 19.48 1.77
N GLN A 170 23.43 20.04 0.93
CA GLN A 170 23.70 21.25 0.17
C GLN A 170 23.95 22.44 1.12
N ARG A 171 23.08 22.60 2.12
CA ARG A 171 23.21 23.67 3.12
C ARG A 171 24.51 23.54 3.90
N LEU A 172 24.83 22.33 4.38
CA LEU A 172 26.07 22.06 5.09
C LEU A 172 27.30 22.33 4.20
N SER A 173 27.29 21.85 2.95
CA SER A 173 28.39 22.04 2.01
C SER A 173 28.63 23.51 1.69
N ASN A 174 27.56 24.31 1.54
CA ASN A 174 27.68 25.76 1.33
C ASN A 174 28.31 26.47 2.55
N ILE A 175 27.97 26.05 3.77
CA ILE A 175 28.56 26.60 5.00
C ILE A 175 30.05 26.23 5.07
N LEU A 176 30.38 24.96 4.85
CA LEU A 176 31.77 24.47 4.88
C LEU A 176 32.63 25.18 3.82
N LEU A 177 32.09 25.39 2.62
CA LEU A 177 32.76 26.13 1.56
C LEU A 177 33.05 27.59 1.95
N GLN A 178 32.12 28.26 2.63
CA GLN A 178 32.35 29.60 3.15
C GLN A 178 33.43 29.62 4.23
N LEU A 179 33.46 28.61 5.10
CA LEU A 179 34.51 28.48 6.11
C LEU A 179 35.89 28.26 5.47
N GLU A 180 35.99 27.43 4.45
CA GLU A 180 37.24 27.24 3.68
C GLU A 180 37.71 28.53 3.02
N TYR A 181 36.78 29.32 2.48
CA TYR A 181 37.10 30.61 1.89
C TYR A 181 37.63 31.59 2.94
N LEU A 182 36.94 31.71 4.09
CA LEU A 182 37.38 32.57 5.19
C LEU A 182 38.70 32.13 5.81
N ALA A 183 38.98 30.83 5.82
CA ALA A 183 40.25 30.25 6.29
C ALA A 183 41.38 30.39 5.25
N GLY A 184 41.10 30.87 4.04
CA GLY A 184 42.07 30.98 2.95
C GLY A 184 42.48 29.64 2.34
N ILE A 185 41.71 28.57 2.58
CA ILE A 185 41.92 27.23 2.02
C ILE A 185 41.52 27.22 0.53
N THR A 186 40.44 27.94 0.19
CA THR A 186 40.00 28.16 -1.19
C THR A 186 40.02 29.65 -1.53
N ASN A 187 40.03 29.96 -2.83
CA ASN A 187 39.97 31.32 -3.37
C ASN A 187 38.59 31.57 -4.04
N PRO A 188 38.27 32.80 -4.49
CA PRO A 188 36.96 33.07 -5.08
C PRO A 188 36.61 32.17 -6.28
N ALA A 189 37.57 31.90 -7.18
CA ALA A 189 37.34 31.03 -8.32
C ALA A 189 37.10 29.57 -7.91
N GLY A 190 37.83 29.06 -6.91
CA GLY A 190 37.62 27.74 -6.34
C GLY A 190 36.27 27.60 -5.63
N MET A 191 35.83 28.68 -4.95
CA MET A 191 34.50 28.76 -4.35
C MET A 191 33.39 28.66 -5.41
N ASP A 192 33.47 29.47 -6.46
CA ASP A 192 32.49 29.46 -7.56
C ASP A 192 32.43 28.09 -8.24
N GLN A 193 33.59 27.47 -8.51
CA GLN A 193 33.66 26.14 -9.11
C GLN A 193 33.04 25.06 -8.21
N THR A 194 33.33 25.10 -6.90
CA THR A 194 32.79 24.12 -5.95
C THR A 194 31.28 24.29 -5.79
N GLN A 195 30.79 25.54 -5.72
CA GLN A 195 29.37 25.84 -5.65
C GLN A 195 28.62 25.36 -6.91
N ALA A 196 29.20 25.56 -8.10
CA ALA A 196 28.64 25.05 -9.36
C ALA A 196 28.60 23.51 -9.38
N SER A 197 29.64 22.84 -8.85
CA SER A 197 29.66 21.38 -8.71
C SER A 197 28.56 20.89 -7.77
N ILE A 198 28.40 21.52 -6.60
CA ILE A 198 27.33 21.20 -5.63
C ILE A 198 25.96 21.33 -6.30
N GLN A 199 25.71 22.44 -7.01
CA GLN A 199 24.42 22.65 -7.69
C GLN A 199 24.15 21.59 -8.75
N THR A 200 25.16 21.22 -9.55
CA THR A 200 25.03 20.15 -10.55
C THR A 200 24.69 18.82 -9.89
N THR A 201 25.37 18.45 -8.81
CA THR A 201 25.11 17.20 -8.07
C THR A 201 23.69 17.16 -7.50
N VAL A 202 23.24 18.26 -6.87
CA VAL A 202 21.89 18.35 -6.31
C VAL A 202 20.82 18.27 -7.40
N GLN A 203 21.02 18.96 -8.54
CA GLN A 203 20.10 18.91 -9.67
C GLN A 203 20.01 17.51 -10.28
N GLN A 204 21.14 16.82 -10.42
CA GLN A 204 21.17 15.44 -10.91
C GLN A 204 20.42 14.50 -9.96
N ALA A 205 20.70 14.55 -8.65
CA ALA A 205 20.02 13.73 -7.65
C ALA A 205 18.51 14.00 -7.62
N ALA A 206 18.10 15.27 -7.74
CA ALA A 206 16.69 15.64 -7.81
C ALA A 206 16.01 15.04 -9.06
N ALA A 207 16.64 15.14 -10.24
CA ALA A 207 16.10 14.59 -11.48
C ALA A 207 15.98 13.05 -11.46
N ASP A 208 17.00 12.37 -10.93
CA ASP A 208 17.00 10.91 -10.80
C ASP A 208 15.91 10.45 -9.82
N THR A 209 15.79 11.14 -8.69
CA THR A 209 14.79 10.80 -7.68
C THR A 209 13.37 11.11 -8.13
N GLN A 210 13.16 12.22 -8.87
CA GLN A 210 11.88 12.53 -9.49
C GLN A 210 11.44 11.40 -10.42
N THR A 211 12.35 10.92 -11.26
CA THR A 211 12.07 9.82 -12.21
C THR A 211 11.64 8.55 -11.47
N LEU A 212 12.32 8.20 -10.38
CA LEU A 212 11.99 7.03 -9.57
C LEU A 212 10.66 7.20 -8.83
N LYS A 213 10.39 8.37 -8.26
CA LYS A 213 9.11 8.67 -7.61
C LYS A 213 7.96 8.59 -8.62
N ASP A 214 8.13 9.12 -9.83
CA ASP A 214 7.11 9.06 -10.88
C ASP A 214 6.83 7.60 -11.28
N ALA A 215 7.88 6.78 -11.34
CA ALA A 215 7.74 5.34 -11.60
C ALA A 215 6.96 4.62 -10.48
N VAL A 216 7.24 4.90 -9.19
CA VAL A 216 6.49 4.35 -8.06
C VAL A 216 5.05 4.87 -8.04
N THR A 217 4.84 6.16 -8.30
CA THR A 217 3.50 6.77 -8.33
C THR A 217 2.65 6.17 -9.45
N LYS A 218 3.25 5.96 -10.62
CA LYS A 218 2.59 5.26 -11.72
C LYS A 218 2.27 3.81 -11.33
N ALA A 219 3.23 3.08 -10.77
CA ALA A 219 3.02 1.70 -10.33
C ALA A 219 1.90 1.58 -9.29
N LEU A 220 1.83 2.50 -8.31
CA LEU A 220 0.75 2.57 -7.34
C LEU A 220 -0.61 2.75 -8.01
N ASN A 221 -0.71 3.66 -8.99
CA ASN A 221 -1.95 3.88 -9.73
C ASN A 221 -2.32 2.66 -10.57
N ASP A 222 -1.36 2.05 -11.25
CA ASP A 222 -1.56 0.83 -12.04
C ASP A 222 -1.99 -0.35 -11.15
N TYR A 223 -1.43 -0.48 -9.94
CA TYR A 223 -1.81 -1.48 -8.93
C TYR A 223 -3.26 -1.25 -8.47
N LYS A 224 -3.61 -0.02 -8.08
CA LYS A 224 -4.98 0.34 -7.69
C LYS A 224 -6.01 0.14 -8.81
N ALA A 225 -5.57 0.25 -10.06
CA ALA A 225 -6.39 -0.05 -11.24
C ALA A 225 -6.41 -1.54 -11.63
N GLY A 226 -5.71 -2.42 -10.90
CA GLY A 226 -5.59 -3.85 -11.19
C GLY A 226 -4.80 -4.19 -12.46
N THR A 227 -4.00 -3.24 -12.97
CA THR A 227 -3.20 -3.40 -14.19
C THR A 227 -1.87 -4.12 -13.94
N ILE A 228 -1.27 -3.89 -12.78
CA ILE A 228 -0.08 -4.61 -12.30
C ILE A 228 -0.39 -5.35 -11.01
N GLY A 229 0.39 -6.37 -10.64
CA GLY A 229 0.25 -7.08 -9.36
C GLY A 229 1.17 -6.55 -8.27
N GLU A 230 1.00 -7.04 -7.04
CA GLU A 230 1.84 -6.70 -5.87
C GLU A 230 3.35 -6.83 -6.15
N GLY A 231 3.78 -7.90 -6.82
CA GLY A 231 5.21 -8.11 -7.11
C GLY A 231 5.83 -7.01 -7.98
N GLU A 232 5.07 -6.46 -8.93
CA GLU A 232 5.55 -5.36 -9.79
C GLU A 232 5.58 -4.03 -9.03
N LEU A 233 4.61 -3.79 -8.13
CA LEU A 233 4.64 -2.64 -7.21
C LEU A 233 5.87 -2.72 -6.28
N ALA A 234 6.08 -3.86 -5.65
CA ALA A 234 7.21 -4.12 -4.76
C ALA A 234 8.55 -3.92 -5.48
N GLN A 235 8.67 -4.37 -6.73
CA GLN A 235 9.85 -4.14 -7.55
C GLN A 235 10.13 -2.65 -7.75
N LYS A 236 9.11 -1.85 -8.05
CA LYS A 236 9.28 -0.40 -8.27
C LYS A 236 9.66 0.34 -6.99
N ILE A 237 9.14 -0.10 -5.84
CA ILE A 237 9.58 0.39 -4.53
C ILE A 237 11.06 0.04 -4.28
N ALA A 238 11.47 -1.19 -4.59
CA ALA A 238 12.87 -1.61 -4.42
C ALA A 238 13.83 -0.86 -5.36
N GLU A 239 13.42 -0.54 -6.59
CA GLU A 239 14.18 0.31 -7.52
C GLU A 239 14.36 1.73 -6.94
N MET A 240 13.32 2.30 -6.31
CA MET A 240 13.42 3.58 -5.60
C MET A 240 14.40 3.50 -4.42
N ASP A 241 14.31 2.48 -3.57
CA ASP A 241 15.26 2.28 -2.46
C ASP A 241 16.72 2.18 -2.95
N ALA A 242 16.96 1.43 -4.04
CA ALA A 242 18.29 1.33 -4.65
C ALA A 242 18.78 2.67 -5.22
N GLY A 243 17.88 3.45 -5.82
CA GLY A 243 18.17 4.79 -6.29
C GLY A 243 18.51 5.77 -5.17
N LEU A 244 17.81 5.68 -4.03
CA LEU A 244 18.14 6.44 -2.83
C LEU A 244 19.57 6.14 -2.33
N GLY A 245 20.03 4.89 -2.43
CA GLY A 245 21.44 4.54 -2.13
C GLY A 245 22.47 5.21 -3.06
N SER A 246 22.07 5.53 -4.30
CA SER A 246 22.91 6.33 -5.20
C SER A 246 22.98 7.80 -4.74
N VAL A 247 21.87 8.36 -4.26
CA VAL A 247 21.83 9.71 -3.67
C VAL A 247 22.63 9.78 -2.37
N GLU A 248 22.61 8.71 -1.56
CA GLU A 248 23.47 8.58 -0.39
C GLU A 248 24.95 8.77 -0.77
N THR A 249 25.40 8.04 -1.78
CA THR A 249 26.77 8.10 -2.29
C THR A 249 27.14 9.49 -2.82
N LEU A 250 26.22 10.16 -3.52
CA LEU A 250 26.42 11.54 -3.98
C LEU A 250 26.58 12.52 -2.82
N GLY A 251 25.77 12.40 -1.77
CA GLY A 251 25.88 13.24 -0.59
C GLY A 251 27.17 13.00 0.20
N ASP A 252 27.62 11.75 0.32
CA ASP A 252 28.90 11.45 0.96
C ASP A 252 30.08 11.98 0.14
N SER A 253 30.03 11.86 -1.18
CA SER A 253 31.02 12.45 -2.09
C SER A 253 31.09 13.98 -1.90
N MET A 254 29.93 14.64 -1.84
CA MET A 254 29.84 16.08 -1.64
C MET A 254 30.45 16.53 -0.31
N LEU A 255 30.17 15.82 0.79
CA LEU A 255 30.75 16.13 2.10
C LEU A 255 32.23 15.76 2.21
N SER A 256 32.69 14.74 1.48
CA SER A 256 34.09 14.28 1.50
C SER A 256 35.07 15.35 1.01
N ASN A 257 34.63 16.24 0.12
CA ASN A 257 35.41 17.39 -0.34
C ASN A 257 35.80 18.32 0.80
N PHE A 258 35.05 18.32 1.90
CA PHE A 258 35.25 19.17 3.07
C PHE A 258 35.86 18.42 4.26
N ASN A 259 36.36 17.19 4.08
CA ASN A 259 36.88 16.36 5.18
C ASN A 259 37.98 17.06 5.99
N THR A 260 38.85 17.84 5.35
CA THR A 260 39.89 18.63 6.02
C THR A 260 39.28 19.65 6.98
N THR A 261 38.24 20.35 6.52
CA THR A 261 37.51 21.37 7.29
C THR A 261 36.65 20.73 8.39
N LEU A 262 35.99 19.61 8.12
CA LEU A 262 35.26 18.84 9.13
C LEU A 262 36.20 18.32 10.23
N SER A 263 37.39 17.85 9.85
CA SER A 263 38.40 17.37 10.81
C SER A 263 38.95 18.50 11.69
N SER A 264 39.10 19.71 11.15
CA SER A 264 39.57 20.87 11.93
C SER A 264 38.50 21.40 12.91
N LEU A 265 37.22 21.16 12.62
CA LEU A 265 36.10 21.41 13.54
C LEU A 265 35.98 20.36 14.66
N VAL A 266 36.92 19.40 14.74
CA VAL A 266 36.93 18.28 15.72
C VAL A 266 35.64 17.44 15.64
N ALA A 267 34.98 17.45 14.50
CA ALA A 267 33.68 16.82 14.29
C ALA A 267 33.80 15.72 13.24
N THR A 268 34.07 14.49 13.68
CA THR A 268 33.94 13.33 12.80
C THR A 268 32.46 12.96 12.71
N LEU A 269 31.84 13.24 11.57
CA LEU A 269 30.50 12.74 11.27
C LEU A 269 30.52 11.20 11.27
N PRO A 270 29.47 10.52 11.78
CA PRO A 270 29.42 9.05 11.82
C PRO A 270 29.67 8.44 10.43
N ALA A 271 30.47 7.38 10.31
CA ALA A 271 30.81 6.81 9.00
C ALA A 271 29.59 6.27 8.24
N ASN A 272 28.58 5.79 8.97
CA ASN A 272 27.31 5.33 8.40
C ASN A 272 26.22 6.35 8.72
N ARG A 273 25.61 6.93 7.69
CA ARG A 273 24.51 7.90 7.78
C ARG A 273 23.52 7.61 6.64
N PRO A 274 22.67 6.58 6.78
CA PRO A 274 21.71 6.25 5.75
C PRO A 274 20.74 7.42 5.55
N LEU A 275 20.35 7.65 4.29
CA LEU A 275 19.32 8.61 3.93
C LEU A 275 17.97 7.98 4.24
N THR A 276 17.34 8.42 5.32
CA THR A 276 16.08 7.85 5.79
C THR A 276 14.96 8.87 5.71
N TYR A 277 13.73 8.41 5.53
CA TYR A 277 12.58 9.29 5.57
C TYR A 277 12.28 9.68 7.01
N ASP A 278 12.39 10.96 7.31
CA ASP A 278 12.03 11.52 8.59
C ASP A 278 10.61 12.08 8.53
N ALA A 279 9.68 11.38 9.18
CA ALA A 279 8.27 11.76 9.23
C ALA A 279 8.02 13.08 9.98
N ALA A 280 8.83 13.42 10.99
CA ALA A 280 8.69 14.66 11.74
C ALA A 280 9.11 15.87 10.91
N GLN A 281 10.09 15.69 10.03
CA GLN A 281 10.55 16.71 9.07
C GLN A 281 9.78 16.67 7.74
N GLY A 282 9.08 15.57 7.46
CA GLY A 282 8.40 15.32 6.20
C GLY A 282 9.34 15.20 5.00
N ARG A 283 10.60 14.78 5.20
CA ARG A 283 11.64 14.71 4.17
C ARG A 283 12.67 13.64 4.43
N TYR A 284 13.43 13.27 3.41
CA TYR A 284 14.62 12.45 3.58
C TYR A 284 15.76 13.29 4.14
N THR A 285 16.47 12.74 5.11
CA THR A 285 17.68 13.33 5.66
C THR A 285 18.55 12.24 6.26
N ARG A 286 19.87 12.46 6.26
CA ARG A 286 20.84 11.57 6.91
C ARG A 286 21.32 12.11 8.27
N PHE A 287 20.75 13.24 8.70
CA PHE A 287 21.21 13.98 9.87
C PHE A 287 20.29 13.81 11.09
N THR A 288 19.23 13.02 10.99
CA THR A 288 18.35 12.65 12.11
C THR A 288 18.61 11.23 12.63
N ASP A 289 19.85 10.76 12.50
CA ASP A 289 20.32 9.50 13.05
C ASP A 289 20.44 9.58 14.59
N GLY A 290 19.96 8.56 15.30
CA GLY A 290 19.98 8.53 16.77
C GLY A 290 21.37 8.55 17.40
N ALA A 291 22.43 8.30 16.64
CA ALA A 291 23.81 8.49 17.07
C ALA A 291 24.26 9.96 17.06
N MET A 292 23.51 10.84 16.39
CA MET A 292 23.82 12.26 16.25
C MET A 292 22.98 13.16 17.15
N GLY A 293 21.87 12.67 17.68
CA GLY A 293 20.95 13.46 18.47
C GLY A 293 19.60 12.78 18.69
N GLN A 294 18.62 13.59 19.06
CA GLN A 294 17.26 13.13 19.35
C GLN A 294 16.21 14.23 19.14
N TYR A 295 14.97 13.80 18.99
CA TYR A 295 13.82 14.70 18.98
C TYR A 295 13.48 15.22 20.38
N THR A 296 13.30 16.53 20.49
CA THR A 296 12.75 17.18 21.68
C THR A 296 11.25 16.91 21.80
N GLN A 297 10.66 17.20 22.97
CA GLN A 297 9.19 17.11 23.15
C GLN A 297 8.40 18.04 22.21
N ALA A 298 9.03 19.10 21.70
CA ALA A 298 8.43 20.01 20.74
C ALA A 298 8.51 19.50 19.29
N GLY A 299 9.12 18.32 19.04
CA GLY A 299 9.32 17.76 17.71
C GLY A 299 10.49 18.35 16.94
N GLU A 300 11.30 19.22 17.55
CA GLU A 300 12.54 19.73 16.95
C GLU A 300 13.66 18.72 17.14
N TRP A 301 14.47 18.50 16.10
CA TRP A 301 15.67 17.68 16.23
C TRP A 301 16.76 18.48 16.94
N GLN A 302 17.41 17.86 17.92
CA GLN A 302 18.53 18.43 18.64
C GLN A 302 19.74 17.51 18.52
N PHE A 303 20.83 18.05 17.99
CA PHE A 303 22.11 17.35 17.93
C PHE A 303 22.75 17.24 19.32
N ASP A 304 23.40 16.12 19.60
CA ASP A 304 24.19 15.90 20.81
C ASP A 304 25.41 16.84 20.87
N ALA A 305 26.02 16.98 22.05
CA ALA A 305 27.13 17.93 22.28
C ALA A 305 28.30 17.79 21.29
N GLY A 306 28.60 16.58 20.80
CA GLY A 306 29.65 16.36 19.79
C GLY A 306 29.29 16.85 18.38
N TYR A 307 28.01 17.13 18.14
CA TYR A 307 27.43 17.55 16.88
C TYR A 307 26.69 18.89 16.99
N ASP A 308 26.81 19.61 18.12
CA ASP A 308 26.04 20.83 18.41
C ASP A 308 26.23 21.92 17.35
N TRP A 309 27.40 21.98 16.72
CA TRP A 309 27.65 22.90 15.61
C TRP A 309 26.70 22.68 14.41
N LEU A 310 26.14 21.48 14.25
CA LEU A 310 25.10 21.20 13.26
C LEU A 310 23.76 21.84 13.61
N ASN A 311 23.46 22.16 14.88
CA ASN A 311 22.23 22.90 15.23
C ASN A 311 22.24 24.30 14.58
N ALA A 312 23.42 24.92 14.43
CA ALA A 312 23.58 26.18 13.71
C ALA A 312 23.53 25.98 12.18
N ALA A 313 24.11 24.88 11.70
CA ALA A 313 24.23 24.62 10.26
C ALA A 313 22.93 24.09 9.64
N LEU A 314 22.19 23.22 10.33
CA LEU A 314 21.02 22.49 9.86
C LEU A 314 19.83 22.85 10.78
N GLN A 315 18.94 23.71 10.31
CA GLN A 315 17.72 24.04 11.05
C GLN A 315 16.65 22.96 10.81
N LEU A 316 16.81 21.82 11.48
CA LEU A 316 15.93 20.65 11.38
C LEU A 316 14.66 20.83 12.24
N LYS A 317 13.76 21.71 11.80
CA LYS A 317 12.50 22.01 12.50
C LYS A 317 11.37 21.09 12.05
N ALA A 318 10.51 20.74 13.00
CA ALA A 318 9.28 19.98 12.72
C ALA A 318 8.50 20.63 11.57
N LYS A 319 7.87 19.79 10.74
CA LYS A 319 6.93 20.23 9.72
C LYS A 319 5.84 21.10 10.36
N GLN A 320 5.73 22.35 9.92
CA GLN A 320 4.58 23.18 10.29
C GLN A 320 3.37 22.66 9.52
N ASN A 321 2.37 22.17 10.25
CA ASN A 321 1.10 21.68 9.68
C ASN A 321 0.31 22.79 9.01
#